data_AF-V4AQ59-F1
#
_entry.id   AF-V4AQ59-F1
#
_cell.length_a   1.000
_cell.length_b   1.000
_cell.length_c   1.000
_cell.angle_alpha   90.00
_cell.angle_beta   90.00
_cell.angle_gamma   90.00
#
_symmetry.space_group_name_H-M   'P 1'
#
loop_
_entity.id
_entity.type
_entity.pdbx_description
1 polymer ?
#
loop_
_entity_poly.entity_id
_entity_poly.type
_entity_poly.pdbx_seq_one_letter_code
_entity_poly.pdbx_strand_id
1 'polypeptide(L)' 'MATVTTSNNLECSICCETFKTPKVLICGHTFCLDCLERYIGNRTTKFKCPVCGKVVRIPKGG' A
#
# COMPACT_ATOMS: atom_id res chain seq x y z
N MET A 1 26.55 6.94 20.72
CA MET A 1 25.10 7.20 20.50
C MET A 1 24.66 6.34 19.32
N ALA A 2 23.89 5.30 19.57
CA ALA A 2 23.16 4.58 18.53
C ALA A 2 22.04 3.81 19.21
N THR A 3 21.03 4.52 19.70
CA THR A 3 19.72 3.89 19.89
C THR A 3 19.26 3.54 18.50
N VAL A 4 19.40 2.27 18.12
CA VAL A 4 18.68 1.68 17.01
C VAL A 4 17.21 1.74 17.40
N THR A 5 16.60 2.89 17.19
CA THR A 5 15.16 3.04 17.29
C THR A 5 14.64 2.10 16.22
N THR A 6 14.09 0.97 16.64
CA THR A 6 13.34 0.04 15.81
C THR A 6 12.17 0.85 15.24
N SER A 7 12.44 1.58 14.17
CA SER A 7 11.44 2.33 13.42
C SER A 7 10.63 1.29 12.68
N ASN A 8 9.58 0.83 13.35
CA ASN A 8 8.60 -0.09 12.82
C ASN A 8 8.26 0.30 11.38
N ASN A 9 8.59 -0.60 10.47
CA ASN A 9 8.47 -0.48 9.02
C ASN A 9 7.00 -0.54 8.56
N LEU A 10 6.11 0.15 9.28
CA LEU A 10 4.66 0.19 9.09
C LEU A 10 4.24 1.47 8.36
N GLU A 11 5.03 1.87 7.38
CA GLU A 11 4.84 3.09 6.61
C GLU A 11 4.42 2.75 5.19
N CYS A 12 3.44 3.48 4.68
CA CYS A 12 2.97 3.30 3.32
C CYS A 12 3.95 3.90 2.33
N SER A 13 4.39 3.12 1.35
CA SER A 13 5.31 3.61 0.30
C SER A 13 4.67 4.63 -0.66
N ILE A 14 3.39 4.96 -0.51
CA ILE A 14 2.69 5.98 -1.31
C ILE A 14 2.65 7.33 -0.58
N CYS A 15 2.21 7.36 0.69
CA CYS A 15 2.14 8.60 1.47
C CYS A 15 3.30 8.80 2.45
N CYS A 16 4.20 7.82 2.58
CA CYS A 16 5.30 7.79 3.57
C CYS A 16 4.84 8.09 5.01
N GLU A 17 3.58 7.76 5.33
CA GLU A 17 3.00 7.86 6.67
C GLU A 17 2.67 6.47 7.19
N THR A 18 2.42 6.38 8.50
CA THR A 18 1.86 5.20 9.16
C THR A 18 0.62 4.69 8.42
N PHE A 19 0.53 3.38 8.22
CA PHE A 19 -0.60 2.76 7.53
C PHE A 19 -1.96 3.12 8.16
N LYS A 20 -2.74 3.96 7.48
CA LYS A 20 -4.16 4.20 7.76
C LYS A 20 -4.96 3.25 6.88
N THR A 21 -5.69 2.32 7.50
CA THR A 21 -6.41 1.20 6.85
C THR A 21 -5.54 0.34 5.93
N PRO A 22 -4.55 -0.40 6.49
CA PRO A 22 -3.66 -1.26 5.72
C PRO A 22 -4.45 -2.33 4.94
N LYS A 23 -4.34 -2.31 3.62
CA LYS A 23 -4.86 -3.34 2.73
C LYS A 23 -3.68 -4.16 2.21
N VAL A 24 -3.64 -5.44 2.58
CA VAL A 24 -2.62 -6.37 2.08
C VAL A 24 -3.05 -6.86 0.70
N LEU A 25 -2.19 -6.67 -0.29
CA LEU A 25 -2.41 -7.15 -1.64
C LEU A 25 -1.94 -8.59 -1.80
N ILE A 26 -2.42 -9.27 -2.85
CA ILE A 26 -1.95 -10.62 -3.22
C ILE A 26 -0.45 -10.68 -3.54
N CYS A 27 0.19 -9.54 -3.78
CA CYS A 27 1.65 -9.46 -3.97
C CYS A 27 2.43 -9.44 -2.64
N GLY A 28 1.76 -9.42 -1.49
CA GLY A 28 2.34 -9.36 -0.15
C GLY A 28 2.66 -7.94 0.35
N HIS A 29 2.35 -6.90 -0.43
CA HIS A 29 2.61 -5.51 -0.04
C HIS A 29 1.35 -4.87 0.55
N THR A 30 1.56 -4.04 1.56
CA THR A 30 0.50 -3.35 2.30
C THR A 30 0.50 -1.87 1.94
N PHE A 31 -0.68 -1.30 1.70
CA PHE A 31 -0.84 0.14 1.45
C PHE A 31 -2.09 0.66 2.16
N CYS A 32 -2.16 1.97 2.40
CA CYS A 32 -3.38 2.61 2.88
C CYS A 32 -4.48 2.47 1.83
N LEU A 33 -5.71 2.15 2.24
CA LEU A 33 -6.84 2.04 1.31
C LEU A 33 -6.99 3.33 0.47
N ASP A 34 -6.95 4.49 1.12
CA ASP A 34 -7.07 5.79 0.44
C ASP A 34 -5.94 6.03 -0.58
N CYS A 35 -4.70 5.73 -0.20
CA CYS A 35 -3.55 5.84 -1.11
C CYS A 35 -3.69 4.91 -2.33
N LEU A 36 -4.22 3.72 -2.08
CA LEU A 36 -4.46 2.73 -3.11
C LEU A 36 -5.57 3.18 -4.06
N GLU A 37 -6.70 3.66 -3.52
CA GLU A 37 -7.80 4.23 -4.31
C GLU A 37 -7.37 5.46 -5.12
N ARG A 38 -6.54 6.33 -4.55
CA ARG A 38 -5.93 7.46 -5.26
C ARG A 38 -5.00 7.01 -6.38
N TYR A 39 -4.16 6.00 -6.14
CA TYR A 39 -3.20 5.50 -7.12
C TYR A 39 -3.87 4.80 -8.31
N ILE A 40 -4.89 3.98 -8.03
CA ILE A 40 -5.61 3.22 -9.06
C ILE A 40 -6.66 4.08 -9.75
N GLY A 41 -7.17 5.07 -9.02
CA GLY A 41 -8.32 5.86 -9.39
C GLY A 41 -9.61 5.05 -9.39
N ASN A 42 -10.73 5.74 -9.64
CA ASN A 42 -12.06 5.15 -9.54
C ASN A 42 -12.43 4.19 -10.72
N ARG A 43 -11.53 4.00 -11.69
CA ARG A 43 -11.84 3.35 -12.98
C ARG A 43 -11.21 1.98 -13.19
N THR A 44 -10.20 1.61 -12.41
CA THR A 44 -9.33 0.47 -12.77
C THR A 44 -9.45 -0.68 -11.78
N THR A 45 -9.74 -1.88 -12.27
CA THR A 45 -9.84 -3.12 -11.46
C THR A 45 -8.49 -3.81 -11.27
N LYS A 46 -7.46 -3.43 -12.05
CA LYS A 46 -6.11 -4.02 -12.02
C LYS A 46 -5.03 -2.94 -12.13
N PHE A 47 -4.10 -2.90 -11.18
CA PHE A 47 -3.01 -1.92 -11.17
C PHE A 47 -1.67 -2.60 -10.94
N LYS A 48 -0.56 -1.90 -11.20
CA LYS A 48 0.78 -2.38 -10.87
C LYS A 48 1.17 -1.92 -9.48
N CYS A 49 1.65 -2.83 -8.65
CA CYS A 49 2.18 -2.49 -7.33
C CYS A 49 3.38 -1.53 -7.49
N PRO A 50 3.42 -0.36 -6.83
CA PRO A 50 4.53 0.58 -6.96
C PRO A 50 5.83 0.07 -6.33
N VAL A 51 5.77 -0.96 -5.48
CA VAL A 51 6.95 -1.52 -4.80
C VAL A 51 7.60 -2.64 -5.59
N CYS A 52 6.81 -3.56 -6.16
CA CYS A 52 7.35 -4.74 -6.87
C CYS A 52 6.92 -4.85 -8.34
N GLY A 53 6.13 -3.92 -8.86
CA GLY A 53 5.62 -3.93 -10.24
C GLY A 53 4.58 -5.01 -10.56
N LYS A 54 4.25 -5.91 -9.60
CA LYS A 54 3.28 -6.99 -9.81
C LYS A 54 1.88 -6.43 -10.08
N VAL A 55 1.19 -6.99 -11.07
CA VAL A 55 -0.20 -6.63 -11.37
C VAL A 55 -1.11 -7.26 -10.32
N VAL A 56 -1.83 -6.40 -9.61
CA VAL A 56 -2.71 -6.73 -8.50
C VAL A 56 -4.13 -6.26 -8.82
N ARG A 57 -5.14 -6.99 -8.34
CA ARG A 57 -6.55 -6.72 -8.59
C ARG A 57 -7.22 -6.33 -7.28
N ILE A 58 -7.97 -5.23 -7.26
CA ILE A 58 -8.83 -4.91 -6.12
C ILE A 58 -10.25 -5.32 -6.47
N PRO A 59 -10.88 -6.22 -5.71
CA PRO A 59 -12.31 -6.44 -5.83
C PRO A 59 -13.02 -5.14 -5.42
N LYS A 60 -13.71 -4.49 -6.37
CA LYS A 60 -14.62 -3.39 -6.07
C LYS A 60 -15.79 -3.97 -5.27
N GLY A 61 -15.89 -3.62 -3.98
CA GLY A 61 -16.96 -4.06 -3.09
C GLY A 61 -16.42 -4.82 -1.90
N GLY A 62 -16.12 -4.08 -0.83
CA GLY A 62 -16.15 -4.57 0.54
C GLY A 62 -17.21 -3.76 1.27
#